data_AF-A0A7K3MSL6-F1
#
_entry.id   AF-A0A7K3MSL6-F1
#
_cell.length_a   1.000
_cell.length_b   1.000
_cell.length_c   1.000
_cell.angle_alpha   90.00
_cell.angle_beta   90.00
_cell.angle_gamma   90.00
#
_symmetry.space_group_name_H-M   'P 1'
#
loop_
_entity.id
_entity.type
_entity.pdbx_description
1 polymer ?
#
loop_
_entity_poly.entity_id
_entity_poly.type
_entity_poly.pdbx_seq_one_letter_code
_entity_poly.pdbx_strand_id
1 'polypeptide(L)'
;MILIALSWIILLLFFIPSGIAVKSLLKLKSSGNYIPIFLGIFIQCLGLSICSFFFKIGLEVFIANFLIISVLTYWKSKEIKENIKEILFDLRSLSTISKFSLASIFIFSLFKCSQYPFIVDNESYYIQTIKWINEYGFVKGLGNLHIFFGQTSPFHVLQAGFNFNFLTDRSNDINGFLLNLTRWVQLF
;
A
#
# COMPACT_ATOMS: atom_id res chain seq x y z
N MET A 1 -9.64 14.35 1.53
CA MET A 1 -10.07 13.62 0.31
C MET A 1 -9.05 13.73 -0.82
N ILE A 2 -8.71 14.91 -1.33
CA ILE A 2 -7.74 15.05 -2.45
C ILE A 2 -6.36 14.44 -2.13
N LEU A 3 -5.81 14.74 -0.95
CA LEU A 3 -4.53 14.17 -0.51
C LEU A 3 -4.55 12.64 -0.41
N ILE A 4 -5.69 12.04 -0.04
CA ILE A 4 -5.89 10.60 0.04
C ILE A 4 -5.92 9.98 -1.36
N ALA A 5 -6.61 10.62 -2.31
CA ALA A 5 -6.60 10.18 -3.70
C ALA A 5 -5.19 10.24 -4.30
N LEU A 6 -4.44 11.31 -4.01
CA LEU A 6 -3.04 11.45 -4.44
C LEU A 6 -2.15 10.38 -3.80
N SER A 7 -2.33 10.08 -2.51
CA SER A 7 -1.55 9.04 -1.83
C SER A 7 -1.80 7.67 -2.47
N TRP A 8 -3.04 7.36 -2.84
CA TRP A 8 -3.36 6.11 -3.54
C TRP A 8 -2.75 6.03 -4.95
N ILE A 9 -2.65 7.15 -5.67
CA ILE A 9 -1.90 7.17 -6.95
C ILE A 9 -0.42 6.88 -6.69
N ILE A 10 0.17 7.48 -5.65
CA ILE A 10 1.56 7.19 -5.25
C ILE A 10 1.73 5.71 -4.92
N LEU A 11 0.81 5.09 -4.17
CA LEU A 11 0.85 3.66 -3.88
C LEU A 11 0.94 2.81 -5.16
N LEU A 12 0.16 3.13 -6.19
CA LEU A 12 0.22 2.43 -7.48
C LEU A 12 1.59 2.58 -8.16
N LEU A 13 2.23 3.74 -8.05
CA LEU A 13 3.59 3.97 -8.58
C LEU A 13 4.64 3.10 -7.90
N PHE A 14 4.43 2.68 -6.64
CA PHE A 14 5.33 1.75 -5.95
C PHE A 14 4.95 0.29 -6.22
N PHE A 15 3.66 -0.04 -6.17
CA PHE A 15 3.19 -1.43 -6.23
C PHE A 15 3.28 -2.02 -7.64
N ILE A 16 2.94 -1.29 -8.70
CA ILE A 16 2.97 -1.85 -10.06
C ILE A 16 4.41 -2.23 -10.48
N PRO A 17 5.42 -1.34 -10.41
CA PRO A 17 6.78 -1.68 -10.86
C PRO A 17 7.41 -2.81 -10.03
N SER A 18 7.26 -2.76 -8.69
CA SER A 18 7.81 -3.78 -7.81
C SER A 18 7.14 -5.14 -8.01
N GLY A 19 5.83 -5.17 -8.22
CA GLY A 19 5.12 -6.40 -8.50
C GLY A 19 5.42 -7.01 -9.87
N ILE A 20 5.60 -6.19 -10.91
CA ILE A 20 6.07 -6.65 -12.22
C ILE A 20 7.48 -7.23 -12.10
N ALA A 21 8.38 -6.59 -11.36
CA ALA A 21 9.72 -7.09 -11.11
C ALA A 21 9.68 -8.48 -10.44
N VAL A 22 8.84 -8.66 -9.41
CA VAL A 22 8.66 -9.96 -8.74
C VAL A 22 8.05 -11.00 -9.68
N LYS A 23 7.00 -10.64 -10.44
CA LYS A 23 6.37 -11.54 -11.42
C LYS A 23 7.40 -12.03 -12.45
N SER A 24 8.23 -11.13 -12.96
CA SER A 24 9.30 -11.42 -13.92
C SER A 24 10.41 -12.29 -13.31
N LEU A 25 10.86 -11.96 -12.10
CA LEU A 25 11.91 -12.70 -11.37
C LEU A 25 11.49 -14.14 -11.06
N LEU A 26 10.26 -14.32 -10.58
CA LEU A 26 9.71 -15.63 -10.22
C LEU A 26 9.08 -16.38 -11.41
N LYS A 27 9.07 -15.78 -12.61
CA LYS A 27 8.47 -16.34 -13.84
C LYS A 27 7.04 -16.83 -13.63
N LEU A 28 6.24 -16.08 -12.88
CA LEU A 28 4.88 -16.46 -12.53
C LEU A 28 3.97 -16.40 -13.77
N LYS A 29 3.38 -17.55 -14.12
CA LYS A 29 2.36 -17.66 -15.16
C LYS A 29 1.00 -17.34 -14.55
N SER A 30 0.64 -16.06 -14.53
CA SER A 30 -0.63 -15.60 -13.96
C SER A 30 -1.34 -14.65 -14.91
N SER A 31 -2.64 -14.90 -15.13
CA SER A 31 -3.46 -14.28 -16.18
C SER A 31 -4.22 -13.01 -15.77
N GLY A 32 -4.01 -12.49 -14.55
CA GLY A 32 -4.68 -11.27 -14.07
C GLY A 32 -3.80 -10.02 -14.11
N ASN A 33 -4.33 -8.94 -14.68
CA ASN A 33 -3.67 -7.62 -14.78
C ASN A 33 -3.56 -6.89 -13.43
N TYR A 34 -4.37 -7.31 -12.45
CA TYR A 34 -4.30 -6.86 -11.05
C TYR A 34 -3.21 -7.55 -10.22
N ILE A 35 -2.71 -8.70 -10.67
CA ILE A 35 -1.76 -9.52 -9.90
C ILE A 35 -0.46 -8.79 -9.58
N PRO A 36 0.14 -8.00 -10.51
CA PRO A 36 1.29 -7.19 -10.16
C PRO A 36 1.03 -6.23 -9.00
N ILE A 37 -0.17 -5.66 -8.85
CA ILE A 37 -0.45 -4.76 -7.72
C ILE A 37 -0.36 -5.51 -6.39
N PHE A 38 -0.94 -6.72 -6.29
CA PHE A 38 -0.84 -7.54 -5.08
C PHE A 38 0.58 -8.04 -4.79
N LEU A 39 1.33 -8.45 -5.82
CA LEU A 39 2.75 -8.81 -5.66
C LEU A 39 3.57 -7.61 -5.20
N GLY A 40 3.24 -6.40 -5.68
CA GLY A 40 3.83 -5.14 -5.27
C GLY A 40 3.58 -4.84 -3.79
N ILE A 41 2.32 -4.94 -3.34
CA ILE A 41 1.96 -4.81 -1.93
C ILE A 41 2.75 -5.81 -1.08
N PHE A 42 2.81 -7.07 -1.52
CA PHE A 42 3.53 -8.13 -0.81
C PHE A 42 5.02 -7.83 -0.67
N ILE A 43 5.72 -7.50 -1.77
CA ILE A 43 7.17 -7.27 -1.73
C ILE A 43 7.52 -5.97 -1.00
N GLN A 44 6.68 -4.94 -1.08
CA GLN A 44 6.84 -3.72 -0.28
C GLN A 44 6.66 -4.01 1.21
N CYS A 45 5.63 -4.78 1.57
CA CYS A 45 5.39 -5.22 2.94
C CYS A 45 6.58 -6.01 3.50
N LEU A 46 7.10 -6.97 2.73
CA LEU A 46 8.27 -7.77 3.11
C LEU A 46 9.53 -6.92 3.23
N GLY A 47 9.83 -6.09 2.22
CA GLY A 47 11.02 -5.24 2.18
C GLY A 47 11.05 -4.24 3.33
N LEU A 48 9.94 -3.55 3.57
CA LEU A 48 9.82 -2.62 4.69
C LEU A 48 9.91 -3.33 6.05
N SER A 49 9.35 -4.54 6.17
CA SER A 49 9.47 -5.37 7.40
C SER A 49 10.91 -5.80 7.66
N ILE A 50 11.69 -6.07 6.61
CA ILE A 50 13.13 -6.34 6.76
C ILE A 50 13.86 -5.05 7.18
N CYS A 51 13.55 -3.93 6.53
CA CYS A 51 14.14 -2.62 6.87
C CYS A 51 13.85 -2.22 8.32
N SER A 52 12.64 -2.49 8.84
CA SER A 52 12.27 -2.11 10.20
C SER A 52 13.06 -2.81 11.29
N PHE A 53 13.75 -3.93 11.01
CA PHE A 53 14.69 -4.53 11.96
C PHE A 53 15.93 -3.67 12.21
N PHE A 54 16.31 -2.83 11.25
CA PHE A 54 17.57 -2.09 11.26
C PHE A 54 17.37 -0.58 11.36
N PHE A 55 16.25 -0.06 10.83
CA PHE A 55 15.99 1.36 10.71
C PHE A 55 14.57 1.71 11.11
N LYS A 56 14.38 2.94 11.61
CA LYS A 56 13.06 3.55 11.72
C LYS A 56 12.48 3.80 10.34
N ILE A 57 11.18 3.58 10.16
CA ILE A 57 10.52 3.77 8.86
C ILE A 57 10.10 5.23 8.73
N GLY A 58 11.02 6.07 8.25
CA GLY A 58 10.80 7.51 8.07
C GLY A 58 11.03 7.99 6.65
N LEU A 59 11.33 9.29 6.52
CA LEU A 59 11.61 9.94 5.25
C LEU A 59 12.78 9.29 4.50
N GLU A 60 13.82 8.88 5.22
CA GLU A 60 15.04 8.30 4.65
C GLU A 60 14.75 6.97 3.94
N VAL A 61 13.99 6.09 4.61
CA VAL A 61 13.56 4.81 4.04
C VAL A 61 12.62 5.02 2.86
N PHE A 62 11.71 6.01 2.95
CA PHE A 62 10.83 6.37 1.85
C PHE A 62 11.62 6.84 0.62
N ILE A 63 12.59 7.74 0.77
CA ILE A 63 13.45 8.22 -0.32
C ILE A 63 14.26 7.08 -0.93
N ALA A 64 14.88 6.23 -0.09
CA ALA A 64 15.64 5.08 -0.59
C ALA A 64 14.75 4.13 -1.42
N ASN A 65 13.55 3.82 -0.92
CA ASN A 65 12.58 3.00 -1.65
C ASN A 65 12.13 3.68 -2.95
N PHE A 66 11.87 4.99 -2.92
CA PHE A 66 11.50 5.76 -4.11
C PHE A 66 12.58 5.71 -5.20
N LEU A 67 13.86 5.81 -4.83
CA LEU A 67 14.98 5.70 -5.78
C LEU A 67 15.04 4.30 -6.40
N ILE A 68 14.90 3.25 -5.59
CA ILE A 68 14.87 1.85 -6.08
C ILE A 68 13.70 1.66 -7.06
N ILE A 69 12.50 2.13 -6.68
CA ILE A 69 11.32 2.05 -7.55
C ILE A 69 11.48 2.87 -8.83
N SER A 70 12.16 4.01 -8.78
CA SER A 70 12.43 4.83 -9.96
C SER A 70 13.34 4.09 -10.95
N VAL A 71 14.40 3.44 -10.46
CA VAL A 71 15.28 2.59 -11.28
C VAL A 71 14.51 1.39 -11.86
N LEU A 72 13.70 0.71 -11.05
CA LEU A 72 12.87 -0.41 -11.52
C LEU A 72 11.84 0.04 -12.57
N THR A 73 11.23 1.21 -12.39
CA THR A 73 10.27 1.79 -13.33
C THR A 73 10.91 2.07 -14.67
N TYR A 74 12.13 2.62 -14.67
CA TYR A 74 12.91 2.83 -15.89
C TYR A 74 13.21 1.49 -16.59
N TRP A 75 13.74 0.52 -15.84
CA TRP A 75 14.14 -0.78 -16.37
C TRP A 75 12.98 -1.61 -16.94
N LYS A 76 11.84 -1.61 -16.26
CA LYS A 76 10.62 -2.36 -16.62
C LYS A 76 9.57 -1.51 -17.35
N SER A 77 9.96 -0.36 -17.90
CA SER A 77 9.04 0.63 -18.47
C SER A 77 8.12 0.09 -19.57
N LYS A 78 8.57 -0.88 -20.38
CA LYS A 78 7.75 -1.52 -21.42
C LYS A 78 6.62 -2.37 -20.80
N GLU A 79 6.99 -3.30 -19.92
CA GLU A 79 6.06 -4.18 -19.20
C GLU A 79 5.05 -3.37 -18.37
N ILE A 80 5.50 -2.28 -17.73
CA ILE A 80 4.63 -1.37 -16.97
C ILE A 80 3.60 -0.69 -17.89
N LYS A 81 4.04 -0.17 -19.05
CA LYS A 81 3.14 0.48 -20.00
C LYS A 81 2.11 -0.49 -20.57
N GLU A 82 2.51 -1.74 -20.85
CA GLU A 82 1.60 -2.80 -21.29
C GLU A 82 0.56 -3.12 -20.20
N ASN A 83 0.99 -3.38 -18.97
CA ASN A 83 0.10 -3.67 -17.85
C ASN A 83 -0.88 -2.51 -17.57
N ILE A 84 -0.42 -1.25 -17.65
CA ILE A 84 -1.31 -0.08 -17.48
C ILE A 84 -2.33 0.01 -18.62
N LYS A 85 -1.94 -0.26 -19.87
CA LYS A 85 -2.87 -0.27 -21.02
C LYS A 85 -3.94 -1.34 -20.84
N GLU A 86 -3.55 -2.53 -20.39
CA GLU A 86 -4.48 -3.63 -20.11
C GLU A 86 -5.44 -3.29 -18.98
N ILE A 87 -4.96 -2.74 -17.85
CA ILE A 87 -5.83 -2.25 -16.76
C ILE A 87 -6.83 -1.21 -17.26
N LEU A 88 -6.38 -0.24 -18.07
CA LEU A 88 -7.26 0.80 -18.60
C LEU A 88 -8.28 0.23 -19.60
N PHE A 89 -7.89 -0.77 -20.39
CA PHE A 89 -8.80 -1.47 -21.29
C PHE A 89 -9.88 -2.22 -20.51
N ASP A 90 -9.47 -2.98 -19.50
CA ASP A 90 -10.35 -3.71 -18.57
C ASP A 90 -11.35 -2.78 -17.89
N LEU A 91 -10.89 -1.64 -17.34
CA LEU A 91 -11.78 -0.65 -16.72
C LEU A 91 -12.77 -0.03 -17.72
N ARG A 92 -12.38 0.12 -18.99
CA ARG A 92 -13.25 0.64 -20.04
C ARG A 92 -14.26 -0.39 -20.53
N SER A 93 -13.93 -1.67 -20.53
CA SER A 93 -14.82 -2.76 -20.97
C SER A 93 -15.91 -3.09 -19.95
N LEU A 94 -15.76 -2.65 -18.69
CA LEU A 94 -16.78 -2.82 -17.65
C LEU A 94 -18.16 -2.29 -18.04
N SER A 95 -19.20 -3.01 -17.62
CA SER A 95 -20.60 -2.58 -17.75
C SER A 95 -20.84 -1.24 -17.04
N THR A 96 -21.87 -0.51 -17.46
CA THR A 96 -22.25 0.78 -16.82
C THR A 96 -22.55 0.60 -15.33
N ILE A 97 -23.19 -0.50 -14.94
CA ILE A 97 -23.50 -0.82 -13.53
C ILE A 97 -22.20 -1.06 -12.74
N SER A 98 -21.26 -1.83 -13.31
CA SER A 98 -19.96 -2.09 -12.69
C SER A 98 -19.15 -0.80 -12.48
N LYS A 99 -19.14 0.09 -13.49
CA LYS A 99 -18.49 1.40 -13.40
C LYS A 99 -19.11 2.28 -12.32
N PHE A 100 -20.45 2.34 -12.26
CA PHE A 100 -21.15 3.09 -11.22
C PHE A 100 -20.83 2.56 -9.82
N SER A 101 -20.81 1.24 -9.66
CA SER A 101 -20.45 0.60 -8.39
C SER A 101 -19.02 0.92 -7.95
N LEU A 102 -18.05 0.88 -8.87
CA LEU A 102 -16.66 1.28 -8.58
C LEU A 102 -16.56 2.75 -8.17
N ALA A 103 -17.19 3.65 -8.93
CA ALA A 103 -17.17 5.08 -8.64
C ALA A 103 -17.80 5.39 -7.28
N SER A 104 -18.91 4.71 -6.96
CA SER A 104 -19.59 4.85 -5.66
C SER A 104 -18.69 4.40 -4.51
N ILE A 105 -18.07 3.22 -4.60
CA ILE A 105 -17.15 2.72 -3.56
C ILE A 105 -15.91 3.61 -3.44
N PHE A 106 -15.40 4.14 -4.54
CA PHE A 106 -14.29 5.09 -4.53
C PHE A 106 -14.64 6.39 -3.81
N ILE A 107 -15.80 6.98 -4.08
CA ILE A 107 -16.24 8.20 -3.39
C ILE A 107 -16.50 7.93 -1.90
N PHE A 108 -17.19 6.84 -1.57
CA PHE A 108 -17.49 6.51 -0.18
C PHE A 108 -16.23 6.17 0.63
N SER A 109 -15.26 5.47 0.03
CA SER A 109 -13.98 5.19 0.68
C SER A 109 -13.18 6.48 0.92
N LEU A 110 -13.11 7.39 -0.06
CA LEU A 110 -12.49 8.71 0.14
C LEU A 110 -13.17 9.52 1.24
N PHE A 111 -14.50 9.50 1.27
CA PHE A 111 -15.28 10.17 2.31
C PHE A 111 -14.96 9.57 3.68
N LYS A 112 -15.01 8.25 3.82
CA LYS A 112 -14.71 7.54 5.08
C LYS A 112 -13.28 7.75 5.55
N CYS A 113 -12.28 7.63 4.69
CA CYS A 113 -10.88 7.88 5.02
C CYS A 113 -10.61 9.35 5.41
N SER A 114 -11.47 10.29 5.00
CA SER A 114 -11.33 11.70 5.41
C SER A 114 -11.89 12.03 6.80
N GLN A 115 -12.61 11.09 7.41
CA GLN A 115 -13.16 11.25 8.76
C GLN A 115 -12.12 10.90 9.82
N TYR A 116 -12.31 11.39 11.05
CA TYR A 116 -11.47 10.96 12.16
C TYR A 116 -11.68 9.44 12.39
N PRO A 117 -10.61 8.64 12.44
CA PRO A 117 -10.75 7.21 12.68
C PRO A 117 -11.27 7.00 14.10
N PHE A 118 -12.39 6.31 14.27
CA PHE A 118 -12.88 5.93 15.59
C PHE A 118 -13.22 4.45 15.59
N ILE A 119 -12.27 3.65 16.05
CA ILE A 119 -12.41 2.20 16.30
C ILE A 119 -11.58 1.92 17.56
N VAL A 120 -12.12 1.15 18.50
CA VAL A 120 -11.45 0.87 19.79
C VAL A 120 -10.06 0.25 19.59
N ASP A 121 -9.88 -0.60 18.59
CA ASP A 121 -8.59 -1.19 18.22
C ASP A 121 -7.57 -0.15 17.69
N ASN A 122 -8.06 0.89 17.00
CA ASN A 122 -7.19 1.96 16.49
C ASN A 122 -6.55 2.75 17.63
N GLU A 123 -7.33 3.03 18.67
CA GLU A 123 -6.93 3.83 19.82
C GLU A 123 -6.12 3.02 20.85
N SER A 124 -6.33 1.70 20.92
CA SER A 124 -5.65 0.85 21.89
C SER A 124 -4.23 0.46 21.50
N TYR A 125 -3.96 0.12 20.23
CA TYR A 125 -2.61 -0.28 19.82
C TYR A 125 -2.23 0.02 18.36
N TYR A 126 -3.20 0.08 17.44
CA TYR A 126 -2.89 0.07 16.01
C TYR A 126 -2.07 1.30 15.56
N ILE A 127 -2.58 2.51 15.84
CA ILE A 127 -1.92 3.77 15.45
C ILE A 127 -0.61 3.94 16.23
N GLN A 128 -0.59 3.52 17.49
CA GLN A 128 0.60 3.57 18.34
C GLN A 128 1.72 2.68 17.79
N THR A 129 1.38 1.49 17.29
CA THR A 129 2.33 0.55 16.68
C THR A 129 2.93 1.12 15.41
N ILE A 130 2.10 1.72 14.54
CA ILE A 130 2.57 2.39 13.32
C ILE A 130 3.53 3.53 13.66
N LYS A 131 3.13 4.41 14.60
CA LYS A 131 3.98 5.52 15.05
C LYS A 131 5.29 5.01 15.67
N TRP A 132 5.26 3.91 16.40
CA TRP A 132 6.46 3.29 16.95
C TRP A 132 7.43 2.82 15.86
N ILE A 133 6.91 2.13 14.84
CA ILE A 133 7.71 1.68 13.69
C ILE A 133 8.33 2.88 12.96
N ASN A 134 7.58 3.98 12.86
CA ASN A 134 8.07 5.22 12.26
C ASN A 134 9.22 5.88 13.03
N GLU A 135 9.19 5.83 14.37
CA GLU A 135 10.20 6.48 15.23
C GLU A 135 11.41 5.58 15.52
N TYR A 136 11.18 4.29 15.73
CA TYR A 136 12.18 3.35 16.28
C TYR A 136 12.38 2.09 15.44
N GLY A 137 11.50 1.79 14.48
CA GLY A 137 11.46 0.48 13.84
C GLY A 137 11.08 -0.62 14.84
N PHE A 138 11.60 -1.84 14.66
CA PHE A 138 11.37 -2.97 15.54
C PHE A 138 12.31 -2.95 16.74
N VAL A 139 11.73 -2.88 17.94
CA VAL A 139 12.45 -2.95 19.21
C VAL A 139 12.36 -4.36 19.78
N LYS A 140 13.51 -4.99 20.00
CA LYS A 140 13.58 -6.35 20.56
C LYS A 140 13.05 -6.37 21.99
N GLY A 141 12.23 -7.37 22.31
CA GLY A 141 11.69 -7.57 23.67
C GLY A 141 10.55 -6.64 24.06
N LEU A 142 10.03 -5.81 23.14
CA LEU A 142 8.94 -4.86 23.45
C LEU A 142 7.67 -5.55 23.97
N GLY A 143 7.34 -6.73 23.43
CA GLY A 143 6.21 -7.54 23.91
C GLY A 143 6.33 -8.06 25.34
N ASN A 144 7.53 -8.03 25.94
CA ASN A 144 7.71 -8.41 27.35
C ASN A 144 7.15 -7.36 28.33
N LEU A 145 6.94 -6.12 27.87
CA LEU A 145 6.38 -5.05 28.70
C LEU A 145 4.85 -5.15 28.79
N HIS A 146 4.20 -5.46 27.68
CA HIS A 146 2.75 -5.67 27.61
C HIS A 146 2.39 -6.40 26.30
N ILE A 147 1.36 -7.26 26.34
CA ILE A 147 0.95 -8.06 25.17
C ILE A 147 0.58 -7.22 23.96
N PHE A 148 -0.05 -6.05 24.16
CA PHE A 148 -0.42 -5.13 23.06
C PHE A 148 0.80 -4.62 22.29
N PHE A 149 1.96 -4.46 22.93
CA PHE A 149 3.17 -4.04 22.22
C PHE A 149 3.85 -5.16 21.43
N GLY A 150 3.41 -6.41 21.64
CA GLY A 150 3.79 -7.54 20.78
C GLY A 150 2.92 -7.67 19.53
N GLN A 151 1.83 -6.91 19.40
CA GLN A 151 0.86 -7.04 18.30
C GLN A 151 1.27 -6.23 17.07
N THR A 152 2.33 -6.67 16.39
CA THR A 152 2.82 -6.03 15.16
C THR A 152 2.55 -6.89 13.94
N SER A 153 1.69 -6.40 13.04
CA SER A 153 1.45 -6.99 11.73
C SER A 153 2.39 -6.36 10.68
N PRO A 154 2.86 -7.13 9.67
CA PRO A 154 3.54 -6.57 8.50
C PRO A 154 2.69 -5.47 7.81
N PHE A 155 1.36 -5.52 7.94
CA PHE A 155 0.49 -4.47 7.43
C PHE A 155 0.65 -3.13 8.17
N HIS A 156 0.97 -3.13 9.47
CA HIS A 156 1.33 -1.90 10.19
C HIS A 156 2.63 -1.31 9.63
N VAL A 157 3.59 -2.16 9.25
CA VAL A 157 4.86 -1.72 8.65
C VAL A 157 4.62 -1.13 7.26
N LEU A 158 3.76 -1.76 6.45
CA LEU A 158 3.36 -1.21 5.15
C LEU A 158 2.70 0.16 5.32
N GLN A 159 1.80 0.31 6.31
CA GLN A 159 1.23 1.61 6.63
C GLN A 159 2.29 2.61 7.06
N ALA A 160 3.20 2.24 7.98
CA ALA A 160 4.30 3.11 8.39
C ALA A 160 5.16 3.58 7.20
N GLY A 161 5.39 2.73 6.20
CA GLY A 161 6.16 3.07 5.00
C GLY A 161 5.48 4.03 4.03
N PHE A 162 4.15 4.09 4.04
CA PHE A 162 3.35 4.91 3.11
C PHE A 162 2.39 5.86 3.81
N ASN A 163 2.59 6.11 5.11
CA ASN A 163 1.78 7.05 5.87
C ASN A 163 2.29 8.48 5.80
N PHE A 164 3.38 8.74 5.07
CA PHE A 164 3.94 10.09 4.90
C PHE A 164 4.03 10.87 6.23
N ASN A 165 4.47 10.20 7.31
CA ASN A 165 4.58 10.79 8.66
C ASN A 165 5.39 12.11 8.70
N PHE A 166 6.28 12.32 7.74
CA PHE A 166 7.06 13.54 7.54
C PHE A 166 6.26 14.72 6.94
N LEU A 167 5.03 14.49 6.48
CA LEU A 167 4.09 15.51 6.00
C LEU A 167 2.88 15.67 6.92
N THR A 168 2.35 14.57 7.46
CA THR A 168 1.16 14.61 8.32
C THR A 168 1.05 13.37 9.21
N ASP A 169 0.48 13.55 10.40
CA ASP A 169 0.23 12.46 11.37
C ASP A 169 -1.03 11.63 11.07
N ARG A 170 -1.77 11.95 10.00
CA ARG A 170 -3.15 11.44 9.79
C ARG A 170 -3.33 10.51 8.59
N SER A 171 -2.26 10.13 7.89
CA SER A 171 -2.37 9.35 6.64
C SER A 171 -2.18 7.85 6.85
N ASN A 172 -3.20 7.13 7.34
CA ASN A 172 -3.16 5.66 7.44
C ASN A 172 -4.26 5.00 6.57
N ASP A 173 -4.35 5.42 5.31
CA ASP A 173 -5.51 5.18 4.43
C ASP A 173 -5.33 4.04 3.41
N ILE A 174 -4.34 3.17 3.58
CA ILE A 174 -4.10 2.02 2.68
C ILE A 174 -5.32 1.09 2.63
N ASN A 175 -6.08 1.00 3.73
CA ASN A 175 -7.32 0.20 3.78
C ASN A 175 -8.34 0.66 2.73
N GLY A 176 -8.51 1.98 2.54
CA GLY A 176 -9.39 2.51 1.51
C GLY A 176 -8.91 2.15 0.10
N PHE A 177 -7.60 2.19 -0.13
CA PHE A 177 -7.02 1.72 -1.39
C PHE A 177 -7.31 0.23 -1.65
N LEU A 178 -7.11 -0.63 -0.65
CA LEU A 178 -7.38 -2.07 -0.78
C LEU A 178 -8.86 -2.37 -1.01
N LEU A 179 -9.77 -1.62 -0.40
CA LEU A 179 -11.21 -1.77 -0.66
C LEU A 179 -11.55 -1.48 -2.13
N ASN A 180 -10.96 -0.44 -2.72
CA ASN A 180 -11.15 -0.12 -4.13
C ASN A 180 -10.53 -1.19 -5.06
N LEU A 181 -9.31 -1.65 -4.72
CA LEU A 181 -8.61 -2.69 -5.48
C LEU A 181 -9.39 -4.00 -5.49
N THR A 182 -9.85 -4.47 -4.32
CA THR A 182 -10.62 -5.72 -4.21
C THR A 182 -11.98 -5.61 -4.91
N ARG A 183 -12.64 -4.44 -4.84
CA ARG A 183 -13.86 -4.22 -5.61
C ARG A 183 -13.63 -4.35 -7.11
N TRP A 184 -12.54 -3.81 -7.62
CA TRP A 184 -12.20 -3.91 -9.05
C TRP A 184 -11.94 -5.37 -9.46
N VAL A 185 -11.20 -6.13 -8.65
CA VAL A 185 -10.92 -7.55 -8.91
C VAL A 185 -12.19 -8.39 -9.01
N GLN A 186 -13.20 -8.13 -8.17
CA GLN A 186 -14.47 -8.87 -8.17
C GLN A 186 -15.35 -8.65 -9.42
N LEU A 187 -14.93 -7.79 -10.35
CA LEU A 187 -15.68 -7.49 -11.58
C LEU A 187 -15.20 -8.29 -12.80
N PHE A 188 -14.22 -9.18 -12.62
CA PHE A 188 -13.64 -10.09 -13.62
C PHE A 188 -13.75 -11.53 -13.13
#